data_AF-A0A7Y3CSJ7-F1
#
_entry.id   AF-A0A7Y3CSJ7-F1
#
_cell.length_a   1.000
_cell.length_b   1.000
_cell.length_c   1.000
_cell.angle_alpha   90.00
_cell.angle_beta   90.00
_cell.angle_gamma   90.00
#
_symmetry.space_group_name_H-M   'P 1'
#
loop_
_entity.id
_entity.type
_entity.pdbx_description
1 polymer ?
#
loop_
_entity_poly.entity_id
_entity_poly.type
_entity_poly.pdbx_seq_one_letter_code
_entity_poly.pdbx_strand_id
1 'polypeptide(L)'
;MVTIVRSIVHREQDCGNGSGTALLLSTTDGHTLLAQVRHGQEQKGRRRKTGLEGFTAQQAVRLTGCTGHQLRYWDQKNLVSPSLQSTGGRPGRRRLYSFRDMVALRVVKSLLDNGMSLQRIRRAWSYLRRTGDM
;
A
#
# COMPACT_ATOMS: atom_id res chain seq x y z
N MET A 1 -63.84 22.52 8.73
CA MET A 1 -63.77 23.44 7.58
C MET A 1 -62.40 24.10 7.58
N VAL A 2 -61.82 24.28 6.39
CA VAL A 2 -60.63 25.10 6.04
C VAL A 2 -59.23 24.46 6.19
N THR A 3 -58.87 23.70 5.16
CA THR A 3 -57.65 23.82 4.32
C THR A 3 -56.62 24.87 4.72
N ILE A 4 -55.33 24.52 4.77
CA ILE A 4 -54.26 25.18 3.99
C ILE A 4 -53.06 24.22 3.89
N VAL A 5 -52.70 23.96 2.64
CA VAL A 5 -51.52 23.25 2.19
C VAL A 5 -50.42 24.30 1.96
N ARG A 6 -49.16 23.87 2.17
CA ARG A 6 -48.01 24.00 1.26
C ARG A 6 -46.84 24.89 1.70
N SER A 7 -45.66 24.28 1.49
CA SER A 7 -44.35 24.89 1.22
C SER A 7 -43.67 25.53 2.43
N ILE A 8 -42.41 25.23 2.75
CA ILE A 8 -41.24 25.47 1.90
C ILE A 8 -40.14 24.47 2.25
N VAL A 9 -39.58 23.86 1.20
CA VAL A 9 -38.30 23.16 1.22
C VAL A 9 -37.20 24.19 1.46
N HIS A 10 -36.45 24.06 2.55
CA HIS A 10 -35.08 24.56 2.60
C HIS A 10 -34.13 23.37 2.66
N ARG A 11 -33.57 23.09 1.49
CA ARG A 11 -32.41 22.25 1.27
C ARG A 11 -31.24 23.21 1.19
N GLU A 12 -30.36 23.19 2.18
CA GLU A 12 -28.95 23.48 1.93
C GLU A 12 -28.10 22.79 3.00
N GLN A 13 -27.12 22.05 2.50
CA GLN A 13 -26.08 21.42 3.27
C GLN A 13 -25.02 22.47 3.52
N ASP A 14 -24.61 22.63 4.78
CA ASP A 14 -23.30 23.17 5.09
C ASP A 14 -22.49 22.10 5.83
N CYS A 15 -21.51 21.57 5.09
CA CYS A 15 -20.40 20.81 5.60
C CYS A 15 -19.51 21.76 6.39
N GLY A 16 -19.58 21.70 7.72
CA GLY A 16 -18.78 22.59 8.56
C GLY A 16 -18.64 22.08 9.98
N ASN A 17 -17.57 21.32 10.21
CA ASN A 17 -16.82 21.27 11.45
C ASN A 17 -17.56 20.90 12.75
N GLY A 18 -17.33 19.66 13.21
CA GLY A 18 -17.38 19.31 14.63
C GLY A 18 -18.75 19.42 15.33
N SER A 19 -19.51 18.34 15.33
CA SER A 19 -20.53 18.12 16.37
C SER A 19 -20.80 16.63 16.46
N GLY A 20 -20.31 16.00 17.53
CA GLY A 20 -20.75 14.68 17.90
C GLY A 20 -22.22 14.76 18.30
N THR A 21 -23.08 14.04 17.59
CA THR A 21 -24.46 13.81 18.02
C THR A 21 -24.44 12.83 19.19
N ALA A 22 -24.30 13.35 20.40
CA ALA A 22 -24.59 12.63 21.62
C ALA A 22 -26.10 12.56 21.79
N LEU A 23 -26.73 11.48 21.30
CA LEU A 23 -28.08 11.13 21.70
C LEU A 23 -28.04 10.61 23.14
N LEU A 24 -28.36 11.48 24.10
CA LEU A 24 -28.68 11.09 25.46
C LEU A 24 -30.08 10.46 25.48
N LEU A 25 -30.13 9.13 25.50
CA LEU A 25 -31.28 8.39 25.99
C LEU A 25 -30.97 7.95 27.42
N SER A 26 -31.39 8.75 28.39
CA SER A 26 -31.50 8.30 29.78
C SER A 26 -32.68 7.34 29.87
N THR A 27 -32.40 6.07 30.07
CA THR A 27 -33.41 5.12 30.56
C THR A 27 -32.90 4.51 31.85
N THR A 28 -33.68 4.76 32.90
CA THR A 28 -33.62 4.11 34.19
C THR A 28 -34.07 2.67 33.98
N ASP A 29 -33.12 1.75 34.02
CA ASP A 29 -33.21 0.53 34.83
C ASP A 29 -31.91 -0.24 34.66
N GLY A 30 -31.29 -0.54 35.80
CA GLY A 30 -30.00 -1.18 35.88
C GLY A 30 -30.04 -2.56 35.23
N HIS A 31 -29.33 -2.70 34.12
CA HIS A 31 -28.49 -3.84 33.71
C HIS A 31 -28.28 -3.76 32.19
N THR A 32 -27.45 -2.82 31.73
CA THR A 32 -27.02 -2.77 30.33
C THR A 32 -25.60 -3.30 30.22
N LEU A 33 -25.51 -4.56 29.80
CA LEU A 33 -24.33 -5.14 29.17
C LEU A 33 -23.87 -4.18 28.06
N LEU A 34 -22.75 -3.48 28.30
CA LEU A 34 -22.01 -2.81 27.25
C LEU A 34 -21.45 -3.89 26.33
N ALA A 35 -22.22 -4.23 25.29
CA ALA A 35 -21.68 -4.81 24.09
C ALA A 35 -20.82 -3.74 23.40
N GLN A 36 -19.60 -3.55 23.91
CA GLN A 36 -18.56 -2.88 23.15
C GLN A 36 -18.29 -3.73 21.91
N VAL A 37 -18.66 -3.19 20.76
CA VAL A 37 -17.97 -3.48 19.50
C VAL A 37 -16.55 -2.94 19.68
N ARG A 38 -15.68 -3.76 20.28
CA ARG A 38 -14.24 -3.59 20.11
C ARG A 38 -13.98 -3.89 18.65
N HIS A 39 -13.88 -2.84 17.84
CA HIS A 39 -13.24 -2.96 16.54
C HIS A 39 -11.92 -3.69 16.75
N GLY A 40 -11.87 -4.94 16.29
CA GLY A 40 -10.65 -5.70 16.12
C GLY A 40 -9.80 -4.96 15.09
N GLN A 41 -9.08 -3.94 15.54
CA GLN A 41 -7.94 -3.40 14.82
C GLN A 41 -6.83 -4.44 14.94
N GLU A 42 -6.94 -5.38 14.02
CA GLU A 42 -5.94 -6.25 13.45
C GLU A 42 -4.51 -5.90 13.91
N GLN A 43 -3.94 -6.82 14.68
CA GLN A 43 -2.58 -6.76 15.15
C GLN A 43 -1.63 -6.68 13.96
N LYS A 44 -1.21 -5.47 13.59
CA LYS A 44 -0.11 -5.27 12.64
C LYS A 44 1.17 -5.72 13.33
N GLY A 45 1.44 -7.03 13.22
CA GLY A 45 2.54 -7.72 13.85
C GLY A 45 3.79 -6.86 13.83
N ARG A 46 4.32 -6.61 15.03
CA ARG A 46 5.64 -6.01 15.28
C ARG A 46 6.69 -6.99 14.76
N ARG A 47 6.79 -7.09 13.43
CA ARG A 47 7.78 -7.89 12.73
C ARG A 47 9.13 -7.34 13.17
N ARG A 48 9.90 -8.18 13.86
CA ARG A 48 11.24 -7.86 14.38
C ARG A 48 11.96 -7.03 13.32
N LYS A 49 12.32 -5.79 13.64
CA LYS A 49 13.26 -5.01 12.83
C LYS A 49 14.62 -5.72 12.96
N THR A 50 14.83 -6.81 12.22
CA THR A 50 16.18 -7.27 11.91
C THR A 50 16.81 -6.13 11.13
N GLY A 51 17.72 -5.41 11.77
CA GLY A 51 18.28 -4.13 11.36
C GLY A 51 19.13 -4.21 10.09
N LEU A 52 18.50 -4.49 8.97
CA LEU A 52 19.05 -4.21 7.65
C LEU A 52 18.43 -2.88 7.21
N GLU A 53 19.21 -1.82 7.42
CA GLU A 53 18.97 -0.53 6.79
C GLU A 53 18.75 -0.77 5.29
N GLY A 54 17.60 -0.33 4.78
CA GLY A 54 17.28 -0.52 3.38
C GLY A 54 18.27 0.20 2.47
N PHE A 55 18.60 -0.41 1.34
CA PHE A 55 19.45 0.20 0.33
C PHE A 55 18.68 1.30 -0.40
N THR A 56 19.26 2.48 -0.49
CA THR A 56 18.74 3.59 -1.30
C THR A 56 18.86 3.30 -2.80
N ALA A 57 18.14 4.04 -3.64
CA ALA A 57 18.30 3.93 -5.10
C ALA A 57 19.74 4.16 -5.58
N GLN A 58 20.48 5.08 -4.93
CA GLN A 58 21.89 5.32 -5.27
C GLN A 58 22.78 4.13 -4.90
N GLN A 59 22.58 3.52 -3.72
CA GLN A 59 23.29 2.31 -3.33
C GLN A 59 22.94 1.13 -4.25
N ALA A 60 21.68 0.99 -4.62
CA ALA A 60 21.23 -0.04 -5.56
C ALA A 60 21.98 0.06 -6.90
N VAL A 61 22.05 1.26 -7.48
CA VAL A 61 22.80 1.52 -8.73
C VAL A 61 24.27 1.13 -8.58
N ARG A 62 24.94 1.54 -7.49
CA ARG A 62 26.35 1.23 -7.25
C ARG A 62 26.61 -0.27 -7.06
N LEU A 63 25.76 -0.98 -6.32
CA LEU A 63 25.97 -2.39 -5.98
C LEU A 63 25.63 -3.36 -7.13
N THR A 64 24.62 -2.99 -7.93
CA THR A 64 24.07 -3.86 -8.96
C THR A 64 24.55 -3.52 -10.37
N GLY A 65 25.08 -2.32 -10.58
CA GLY A 65 25.50 -1.82 -11.89
C GLY A 65 24.34 -1.47 -12.82
N CYS A 66 23.09 -1.43 -12.35
CA CYS A 66 21.96 -0.93 -13.12
C CYS A 66 21.91 0.60 -13.11
N THR A 67 21.29 1.22 -14.11
CA THR A 67 21.10 2.68 -14.13
C THR A 67 19.88 3.12 -13.33
N GLY A 68 19.86 4.38 -12.87
CA GLY A 68 18.69 4.94 -12.17
C GLY A 68 17.40 4.90 -13.03
N HIS A 69 17.54 5.03 -14.35
CA HIS A 69 16.43 4.89 -15.30
C HIS A 69 15.91 3.46 -15.37
N GLN A 70 16.81 2.46 -15.46
CA GLN A 70 16.42 1.05 -15.42
C GLN A 70 15.64 0.73 -14.14
N LEU A 71 16.13 1.23 -13.01
CA LEU A 71 15.48 1.05 -11.71
C LEU A 71 14.05 1.63 -11.70
N ARG A 72 13.87 2.85 -12.24
CA ARG A 72 12.54 3.47 -12.37
C ARG A 72 11.64 2.74 -13.36
N TYR A 73 12.19 2.28 -14.46
CA TYR A 73 11.44 1.55 -15.49
C TYR A 73 10.96 0.20 -14.98
N TRP A 74 11.81 -0.54 -14.26
CA TRP A 74 11.45 -1.83 -13.66
C TRP A 74 10.41 -1.68 -12.55
N ASP A 75 10.49 -0.62 -11.75
CA ASP A 75 9.48 -0.27 -10.75
C ASP A 75 8.13 0.03 -11.43
N GLN A 76 8.12 0.88 -12.46
CA GLN A 76 6.91 1.21 -13.24
C GLN A 76 6.28 -0.01 -13.93
N LYS A 77 7.10 -0.98 -14.36
CA LYS A 77 6.63 -2.21 -15.00
C LYS A 77 6.31 -3.32 -14.00
N ASN A 78 6.39 -3.06 -12.70
CA ASN A 78 6.23 -4.06 -11.63
C ASN A 78 7.10 -5.30 -11.84
N LEU A 79 8.30 -5.12 -12.38
CA LEU A 79 9.27 -6.20 -12.56
C LEU A 79 10.09 -6.40 -11.28
N VAL A 80 10.62 -5.30 -10.75
CA VAL A 80 11.28 -5.25 -9.45
C VAL A 80 10.83 -3.98 -8.76
N SER A 81 10.16 -4.12 -7.64
CA SER A 81 9.69 -3.00 -6.82
C SER A 81 10.33 -3.05 -5.44
N PRO A 82 10.66 -1.90 -4.83
CA PRO A 82 11.27 -1.84 -3.51
C PRO A 82 10.33 -2.46 -2.45
N SER A 83 10.84 -3.47 -1.74
CA SER A 83 10.08 -4.23 -0.73
C SER A 83 10.00 -3.54 0.62
N LEU A 84 10.97 -2.68 0.98
CA LEU A 84 10.98 -1.98 2.26
C LEU A 84 10.18 -0.67 2.20
N GLN A 85 10.43 0.14 1.17
CA GLN A 85 9.69 1.38 0.99
C GLN A 85 9.57 1.72 -0.48
N SER A 86 8.33 1.62 -0.99
CA SER A 86 7.98 2.13 -2.31
C SER A 86 7.53 3.57 -2.26
N THR A 87 7.85 4.31 -3.31
CA THR A 87 7.35 5.67 -3.53
C THR A 87 5.85 5.67 -3.84
N GLY A 88 5.29 4.56 -4.35
CA GLY A 88 3.88 4.48 -4.76
C GLY A 88 3.48 5.58 -5.75
N GLY A 89 4.43 6.11 -6.53
CA GLY A 89 4.24 7.23 -7.43
C GLY A 89 4.18 8.63 -6.77
N ARG A 90 4.24 8.75 -5.44
CA ARG A 90 4.13 10.05 -4.74
C ARG A 90 5.48 10.79 -4.64
N PRO A 91 5.57 12.08 -4.99
CA PRO A 91 6.77 12.88 -4.77
C PRO A 91 7.23 12.89 -3.30
N GLY A 92 8.54 12.97 -3.07
CA GLY A 92 9.13 13.12 -1.72
C GLY A 92 9.37 11.82 -0.93
N ARG A 93 8.87 10.66 -1.37
CA ARG A 93 9.12 9.36 -0.73
C ARG A 93 10.36 8.69 -1.31
N ARG A 94 11.38 8.47 -0.47
CA ARG A 94 12.61 7.72 -0.84
C ARG A 94 12.27 6.25 -1.09
N ARG A 95 12.94 5.65 -2.08
CA ARG A 95 12.88 4.20 -2.36
C ARG A 95 13.92 3.48 -1.51
N LEU A 96 13.47 2.50 -0.73
CA LEU A 96 14.33 1.63 0.06
C LEU A 96 14.13 0.19 -0.37
N TYR A 97 15.23 -0.46 -0.72
CA TYR A 97 15.27 -1.81 -1.22
C TYR A 97 15.85 -2.74 -0.15
N SER A 98 15.31 -3.95 -0.04
CA SER A 98 15.93 -4.97 0.80
C SER A 98 17.13 -5.62 0.10
N PHE A 99 17.91 -6.41 0.84
CA PHE A 99 18.94 -7.25 0.25
C PHE A 99 18.40 -8.18 -0.84
N ARG A 100 17.20 -8.75 -0.63
CA ARG A 100 16.54 -9.60 -1.62
C ARG A 100 16.27 -8.85 -2.93
N ASP A 101 15.89 -7.58 -2.83
CA ASP A 101 15.68 -6.75 -4.01
C ASP A 101 17.01 -6.48 -4.73
N MET A 102 18.12 -6.29 -4.01
CA MET A 102 19.45 -6.14 -4.64
C MET A 102 19.82 -7.36 -5.49
N VAL A 103 19.57 -8.56 -4.97
CA VAL A 103 19.80 -9.81 -5.71
C VAL A 103 18.89 -9.89 -6.93
N ALA A 104 17.60 -9.58 -6.77
CA ALA A 104 16.64 -9.58 -7.88
C ALA A 104 17.03 -8.58 -8.99
N LEU A 105 17.48 -7.38 -8.62
CA LEU A 105 17.97 -6.37 -9.56
C LEU A 105 19.18 -6.88 -10.35
N ARG A 106 20.15 -7.52 -9.69
CA ARG A 106 21.31 -8.11 -10.37
C ARG A 106 20.89 -9.20 -11.35
N VAL A 107 20.03 -10.11 -10.94
CA VAL A 107 19.54 -11.19 -11.81
C VAL A 107 18.83 -10.60 -13.03
N VAL A 108 17.87 -9.71 -12.82
CA VAL A 108 17.14 -9.07 -13.93
C VAL A 108 18.09 -8.33 -14.87
N LYS A 109 19.06 -7.58 -14.33
CA LYS A 109 20.09 -6.92 -15.13
C LYS A 109 20.84 -7.92 -16.00
N SER A 110 21.39 -8.97 -15.42
CA SER A 110 22.14 -9.99 -16.17
C SER A 110 21.29 -10.63 -17.27
N LEU A 111 20.02 -10.96 -16.99
CA LEU A 111 19.13 -11.54 -18.01
C LEU A 111 18.89 -10.58 -19.18
N LEU A 112 18.68 -9.29 -18.89
CA LEU A 112 18.47 -8.26 -19.91
C LEU A 112 19.75 -7.98 -20.71
N ASP A 113 20.91 -7.92 -20.04
CA ASP A 113 22.21 -7.69 -20.67
C ASP A 113 22.60 -8.87 -21.60
N ASN A 114 22.11 -10.09 -21.33
CA ASN A 114 22.23 -11.25 -22.22
C ASN A 114 21.22 -11.25 -23.40
N GLY A 115 20.50 -10.15 -23.62
CA GLY A 115 19.58 -10.00 -24.74
C GLY A 115 18.18 -10.60 -24.54
N MET A 116 17.82 -11.00 -23.31
CA MET A 116 16.44 -11.40 -23.06
C MET A 116 15.52 -10.19 -22.97
N SER A 117 14.35 -10.28 -23.62
CA SER A 117 13.32 -9.24 -23.47
C SER A 117 12.63 -9.34 -22.11
N LEU A 118 12.15 -8.19 -21.61
CA LEU A 118 11.41 -8.11 -20.34
C LEU A 118 10.19 -9.05 -20.32
N GLN A 119 9.54 -9.25 -21.47
CA GLN A 119 8.41 -10.15 -21.59
C GLN A 119 8.81 -11.63 -21.51
N ARG A 120 9.96 -12.02 -22.06
CA ARG A 120 10.51 -13.37 -21.90
C ARG A 120 10.81 -13.68 -20.44
N ILE A 121 11.43 -12.74 -19.73
CA ILE A 121 11.72 -12.86 -18.30
C ILE A 121 10.41 -13.08 -17.52
N ARG A 122 9.36 -12.30 -17.80
CA ARG A 122 8.05 -12.47 -17.15
C ARG A 122 7.44 -13.84 -17.42
N ARG A 123 7.50 -14.34 -18.66
CA ARG A 123 6.97 -15.67 -19.02
C ARG A 123 7.71 -16.79 -18.31
N ALA A 124 9.04 -16.74 -18.30
CA ALA A 124 9.88 -17.73 -17.62
C ALA A 124 9.60 -17.75 -16.12
N TRP A 125 9.48 -16.57 -15.51
CA TRP A 125 9.14 -16.44 -14.10
C TRP A 125 7.75 -17.00 -13.76
N SER A 126 6.74 -16.71 -14.58
CA SER A 126 5.39 -17.29 -14.42
C SER A 126 5.38 -18.81 -14.59
N TYR A 127 6.20 -19.33 -15.51
CA TYR A 127 6.36 -20.77 -15.71
C TYR A 127 6.98 -21.41 -14.46
N LEU A 128 8.12 -20.91 -13.97
CA LEU A 128 8.81 -21.44 -12.80
C LEU A 128 7.93 -21.46 -11.54
N ARG A 129 7.09 -20.44 -11.32
CA ARG A 129 6.13 -20.46 -10.21
C ARG A 129 5.10 -21.59 -10.34
N ARG A 130 4.54 -21.79 -11.54
CA ARG A 130 3.57 -22.85 -11.77
C ARG A 130 4.15 -24.25 -11.58
N THR A 131 5.40 -24.45 -11.98
CA THR A 131 6.06 -25.76 -11.90
C THR A 131 6.71 -26.04 -10.55
N GLY A 132 7.14 -25.00 -9.83
CA GLY A 132 7.75 -25.15 -8.50
C GLY A 132 6.76 -25.31 -7.35
N ASP A 133 5.47 -25.11 -7.61
CA ASP A 133 4.36 -25.36 -6.67
C ASP A 133 3.79 -26.80 -6.80
N MET A 134 4.49 -27.70 -7.51
CA MET A 134 4.21 -29.15 -7.59
C MET A 134 5.09 -29.94 -6.62
#